data_AF-A0A4Q2YMZ2-F1
#
_entry.id   AF-A0A4Q2YMZ2-F1
#
_cell.length_a   1.000
_cell.length_b   1.000
_cell.length_c   1.000
_cell.angle_alpha   90.00
_cell.angle_beta   90.00
_cell.angle_gamma   90.00
#
_symmetry.space_group_name_H-M   'P 1'
#
loop_
_entity.id
_entity.type
_entity.pdbx_description
1 polymer ?
#
loop_
_entity_poly.entity_id
_entity_poly.type
_entity_poly.pdbx_seq_one_letter_code
_entity_poly.pdbx_strand_id
1 'polypeptide(L)' 'MANLNKVMLIGNLTREPEIRHTPRGTAVAELSLAINRVWNNE' A
#
# COMPACT_ATOMS: atom_id res chain seq x y z
N MET A 1 -6.38 27.23 5.46
CA MET A 1 -5.82 26.23 6.41
C MET A 1 -5.36 25.03 5.60
N ALA A 2 -4.11 24.59 5.75
CA ALA A 2 -3.60 23.41 5.07
C ALA A 2 -3.83 22.16 5.95
N ASN A 3 -4.38 21.09 5.38
CA ASN A 3 -4.52 19.80 6.04
C ASN A 3 -3.66 18.77 5.30
N LEU A 4 -2.76 18.10 6.01
CA LEU A 4 -1.89 17.06 5.46
C LEU A 4 -2.37 15.68 5.92
N ASN A 5 -2.81 14.86 4.98
CA ASN A 5 -2.99 13.43 5.21
C ASN A 5 -1.91 12.66 4.45
N LYS A 6 -0.96 12.06 5.17
CA LYS A 6 0.18 11.32 4.63
C LYS A 6 0.29 9.96 5.31
N VAL A 7 0.45 8.91 4.51
CA VAL A 7 0.67 7.54 4.97
C VAL A 7 1.97 7.02 4.34
N MET A 8 2.81 6.37 5.15
CA MET A 8 4.04 5.70 4.72
C MET A 8 3.99 4.24 5.22
N LEU A 9 4.17 3.28 4.31
CA LEU A 9 4.11 1.85 4.60
C LEU A 9 5.36 1.15 4.07
N ILE A 10 5.92 0.22 4.84
CA ILE A 10 7.03 -0.65 4.44
C ILE A 10 6.67 -2.07 4.90
N GLY A 11 6.75 -3.05 4.01
CA GLY A 11 6.37 -4.42 4.29
C GLY A 11 6.58 -5.34 3.09
N ASN A 12 5.98 -6.52 3.13
CA ASN A 12 6.12 -7.54 2.09
C ASN A 12 4.81 -7.74 1.33
N LEU A 13 4.89 -7.96 0.01
CA LEU A 13 3.72 -8.33 -0.80
C LEU A 13 3.24 -9.73 -0.42
N THR A 14 1.93 -9.89 -0.19
CA THR A 14 1.33 -11.18 0.18
C THR A 14 0.82 -11.97 -1.03
N ARG A 15 0.71 -11.32 -2.18
CA ARG A 15 0.38 -11.90 -3.48
C ARG A 15 0.96 -11.04 -4.59
N GLU A 16 0.93 -11.56 -5.81
CA GLU A 16 1.28 -10.79 -7.00
C GLU A 16 0.37 -9.55 -7.15
N PRO A 17 0.92 -8.41 -7.60
CA PRO A 17 0.13 -7.22 -7.90
C PRO A 17 -0.94 -7.50 -8.95
N GLU A 18 -2.18 -7.11 -8.68
CA GLU A 18 -3.25 -7.21 -9.67
C GLU A 18 -3.31 -5.91 -10.48
N ILE A 19 -3.14 -6.00 -11.79
CA ILE A 19 -3.20 -4.85 -12.70
C ILE A 19 -4.52 -4.85 -13.46
N ARG A 20 -5.27 -3.75 -13.37
CA ARG A 20 -6.50 -3.51 -14.10
C ARG A 20 -6.43 -2.18 -14.86
N HIS A 21 -7.32 -2.01 -15.83
CA HIS A 21 -7.48 -0.74 -16.53
C HIS A 21 -8.89 -0.19 -16.28
N THR A 22 -8.99 1.11 -16.01
CA THR A 22 -10.29 1.79 -15.96
C THR A 22 -10.92 1.84 -17.37
N PRO A 23 -12.23 2.12 -17.50
CA PRO A 23 -12.86 2.30 -18.81
C PRO A 23 -12.23 3.40 -19.67
N ARG A 24 -11.50 4.35 -19.04
CA ARG A 24 -10.76 5.43 -19.71
C ARG A 24 -9.31 5.06 -20.05
N GLY A 25 -8.89 3.81 -19.81
CA GLY A 25 -7.57 3.28 -20.14
C GLY A 25 -6.47 3.54 -19.11
N THR A 26 -6.77 4.19 -17.97
CA THR A 26 -5.78 4.38 -16.90
C THR A 26 -5.46 3.05 -16.21
N ALA A 27 -4.19 2.69 -16.14
CA ALA A 27 -3.72 1.51 -15.39
C ALA A 27 -3.84 1.75 -13.87
N VAL A 28 -4.32 0.73 -13.16
CA VAL A 28 -4.52 0.70 -11.71
C VAL A 28 -3.92 -0.60 -11.18
N ALA A 29 -3.11 -0.51 -10.12
CA ALA A 29 -2.53 -1.66 -9.45
C ALA A 29 -3.12 -1.83 -8.06
N GLU A 30 -3.55 -3.04 -7.71
CA GLU A 30 -3.92 -3.41 -6.35
C GLU A 30 -2.77 -4.19 -5.69
N LEU A 31 -2.31 -3.70 -4.54
CA LEU A 31 -1.25 -4.31 -3.75
C LEU A 31 -1.82 -4.80 -2.42
N SER A 32 -1.33 -5.93 -1.94
CA SER A 32 -1.58 -6.37 -0.56
C SER A 32 -0.28 -6.55 0.18
N LEU A 33 -0.18 -5.85 1.32
CA LEU A 33 1.04 -5.69 2.08
C LEU A 33 0.86 -6.27 3.49
N ALA A 34 1.74 -7.17 3.89
CA ALA A 34 1.88 -7.60 5.27
C ALA A 34 2.96 -6.77 5.97
N ILE A 35 2.67 -6.32 7.18
CA ILE A 35 3.59 -5.55 8.03
C ILE A 35 3.66 -6.25 9.39
N ASN A 36 4.87 -6.58 9.82
CA ASN A 36 5.12 -7.08 11.16
C ASN A 36 5.61 -5.93 12.03
N ARG A 37 4.97 -5.73 13.18
CA ARG A 37 5.43 -4.75 14.17
C ARG A 37 6.32 -5.47 15.18
N VAL A 38 7.60 -5.13 15.18
CA VAL A 38 8.52 -5.55 16.24
C VAL A 38 8.67 -4.39 17.21
N TRP A 39 8.49 -4.68 18.51
CA TRP A 39 8.63 -3.71 19.58
C TRP A 39 9.37 -4.37 20.73
N ASN A 40 10.44 -3.74 21.21
CA ASN A 40 11.22 -4.23 22.34
C ASN A 40 10.74 -3.53 23.61
N ASN A 41 10.32 -4.32 24.61
CA ASN A 41 10.02 -3.86 25.96
C ASN A 41 11.16 -4.30 26.88
N GLU A 42 12.28 -3.58 26.87
CA GLU A 42 13.24 -3.63 27.98
C GLU A 42 12.82 -2.64 29.07
#